data_AF-A0A4R2T1C9-F1
#
_entry.id   AF-A0A4R2T1C9-F1
#
_cell.length_a   1.000
_cell.length_b   1.000
_cell.length_c   1.000
_cell.angle_alpha   90.00
_cell.angle_beta   90.00
_cell.angle_gamma   90.00
#
_symmetry.space_group_name_H-M   'P 1'
#
loop_
_entity.id
_entity.type
_entity.pdbx_description
1 polymer ?
#
loop_
_entity_poly.entity_id
_entity_poly.type
_entity_poly.pdbx_seq_one_letter_code
_entity_poly.pdbx_strand_id
1 'polypeptide(L)'
;MIIDQIVSGSNPEQYLTYVPSLIINTYIVTPNTNLILIGRYGDNEYPLCIQYPNTYYFASTFIKPPFSIAFGEMLHKVFESSASMIRPGYIRLEDIHPLVDPVNLVEIAVILKNKKIPYMISVIPVYTNPETGKQYHFSDSPKLLKALKYMQNNGGSIVLHGYTHQFRLSETGEGSSG
;
A
#
# COMPACT_ATOMS: atom_id res chain seq x y z
N MET A 1 -14.47 -5.35 -24.36
CA MET A 1 -15.82 -5.73 -23.88
C MET A 1 -16.15 -4.87 -22.67
N ILE A 2 -17.42 -4.66 -22.34
CA ILE A 2 -17.82 -3.84 -21.18
C ILE A 2 -18.29 -4.78 -20.07
N ILE A 3 -17.91 -4.49 -18.83
CA ILE A 3 -18.37 -5.17 -17.63
C ILE A 3 -18.72 -4.17 -16.53
N ASP A 4 -19.72 -4.47 -15.71
CA ASP A 4 -20.17 -3.68 -14.56
C ASP A 4 -20.14 -4.47 -13.24
N GLN A 5 -19.78 -5.76 -13.31
CA GLN A 5 -19.54 -6.60 -12.15
C GLN A 5 -18.25 -7.41 -12.30
N ILE A 6 -17.58 -7.67 -11.18
CA ILE A 6 -16.49 -8.63 -11.04
C ILE A 6 -16.96 -9.69 -10.05
N VAL A 7 -16.82 -10.96 -10.41
CA VAL A 7 -17.33 -12.11 -9.65
C VAL A 7 -16.20 -13.11 -9.45
N SER A 8 -16.14 -13.71 -8.26
CA SER A 8 -15.19 -14.79 -7.98
C SER A 8 -15.55 -16.05 -8.76
N GLY A 9 -14.59 -16.62 -9.48
CA GLY A 9 -14.76 -17.89 -10.20
C GLY A 9 -15.01 -19.09 -9.29
N SER A 10 -14.69 -18.99 -7.99
CA SER A 10 -14.95 -20.03 -6.99
C SER A 10 -16.20 -19.79 -6.13
N ASN A 11 -16.71 -18.55 -6.07
CA ASN A 11 -17.90 -18.21 -5.28
C ASN A 11 -18.72 -17.11 -5.97
N PRO A 12 -19.81 -17.46 -6.66
CA PRO A 12 -20.65 -16.49 -7.37
C PRO A 12 -21.31 -15.41 -6.49
N GLU A 13 -21.48 -15.66 -5.18
CA GLU A 13 -22.02 -14.68 -4.22
C GLU A 13 -20.99 -13.60 -3.83
N GLN A 14 -19.70 -13.84 -4.10
CA GLN A 14 -18.64 -12.85 -3.90
C GLN A 14 -18.45 -12.04 -5.17
N TYR A 15 -19.07 -10.86 -5.20
CA TYR A 15 -19.00 -9.95 -6.34
C TYR A 15 -18.84 -8.47 -5.93
N LEU A 16 -18.34 -7.68 -6.88
CA LEU A 16 -18.19 -6.24 -6.80
C LEU A 16 -18.91 -5.61 -7.98
N THR A 17 -19.80 -4.67 -7.72
CA THR A 17 -20.54 -3.90 -8.75
C THR A 17 -20.00 -2.48 -8.84
N TYR A 18 -19.95 -1.93 -10.06
CA TYR A 18 -19.37 -0.62 -10.33
C TYR A 18 -19.86 -0.07 -11.68
N VAL A 19 -19.40 1.12 -12.07
CA VAL A 19 -19.75 1.72 -13.35
C VAL A 19 -19.19 0.90 -14.53
N PRO A 20 -19.95 0.70 -15.61
CA PRO A 20 -19.50 -0.11 -16.74
C PRO A 20 -18.13 0.33 -17.28
N SER A 21 -17.19 -0.60 -17.37
CA SER A 21 -15.79 -0.34 -17.75
C SER A 21 -15.29 -1.34 -18.78
N LEU A 22 -14.31 -0.91 -19.58
CA LEU A 22 -13.74 -1.73 -20.64
C LEU A 22 -12.71 -2.73 -20.10
N ILE A 23 -12.80 -3.96 -20.63
CA ILE A 23 -11.79 -5.01 -20.50
C ILE A 23 -11.32 -5.50 -21.88
N ILE A 24 -10.14 -6.12 -21.90
CA ILE A 24 -9.59 -6.79 -23.07
C ILE A 24 -10.47 -7.99 -23.41
N ASN A 25 -10.83 -8.12 -24.69
CA ASN A 25 -11.61 -9.27 -25.12
C ASN A 25 -10.78 -10.56 -25.02
N THR A 26 -11.23 -11.54 -24.24
CA THR A 26 -10.44 -12.72 -23.87
C THR A 26 -11.29 -13.99 -23.99
N TYR A 27 -10.73 -15.01 -24.64
CA TYR A 27 -11.37 -16.32 -24.81
C TYR A 27 -10.44 -17.42 -24.28
N ILE A 28 -11.01 -18.40 -23.58
CA ILE A 28 -10.26 -19.57 -23.11
C ILE A 28 -10.32 -20.63 -24.21
N VAL A 29 -9.18 -20.92 -24.83
CA VAL A 29 -9.05 -21.94 -25.88
C VAL A 29 -8.36 -23.21 -25.40
N THR A 30 -7.68 -23.15 -24.26
CA THR A 30 -6.87 -24.25 -23.72
C THR A 30 -7.62 -24.97 -22.61
N PRO A 31 -7.75 -26.31 -22.65
CA PRO A 31 -8.24 -27.10 -21.53
C PRO A 31 -7.35 -26.92 -20.29
N ASN A 32 -7.91 -27.11 -19.09
CA ASN A 32 -7.22 -26.95 -17.79
C ASN A 32 -6.80 -25.51 -17.45
N THR A 33 -7.41 -24.50 -18.06
CA THR A 33 -7.30 -23.12 -17.60
C THR A 33 -8.27 -22.89 -16.43
N ASN A 34 -7.74 -22.45 -15.30
CA ASN A 34 -8.53 -22.08 -14.13
C ASN A 34 -9.03 -20.64 -14.28
N LEU A 35 -10.35 -20.46 -14.20
CA LEU A 35 -10.98 -19.14 -14.18
C LEU A 35 -11.01 -18.62 -12.74
N ILE A 36 -10.29 -17.52 -12.48
CA ILE A 36 -10.15 -16.93 -11.14
C ILE A 36 -11.20 -15.85 -10.92
N LEU A 37 -11.34 -14.91 -11.87
CA LEU A 37 -12.31 -13.83 -11.81
C LEU A 37 -13.07 -13.72 -13.13
N ILE A 38 -14.35 -13.41 -13.02
CA ILE A 38 -15.30 -13.29 -14.11
C ILE A 38 -15.82 -11.85 -14.13
N GLY A 39 -15.76 -11.19 -15.28
CA GLY A 39 -16.45 -9.93 -15.51
C GLY A 39 -17.85 -10.18 -16.06
N ARG A 40 -18.89 -9.52 -15.53
CA ARG A 40 -20.26 -9.63 -16.05
C ARG A 40 -20.78 -8.31 -16.60
N TYR A 41 -21.70 -8.42 -17.57
CA TYR A 41 -22.54 -7.32 -18.05
C TYR A 41 -23.89 -7.86 -18.50
N GLY A 42 -24.94 -7.60 -17.72
CA GLY A 42 -26.20 -8.32 -17.85
C GLY A 42 -25.98 -9.83 -17.70
N ASP A 43 -26.50 -10.61 -18.64
CA ASP A 43 -26.36 -12.08 -18.66
C ASP A 43 -25.03 -12.57 -19.28
N ASN A 44 -24.18 -11.64 -19.75
CA ASN A 44 -22.91 -12.00 -20.38
C ASN A 44 -21.80 -12.13 -19.35
N GLU A 45 -20.97 -13.16 -19.50
CA GLU A 45 -19.79 -13.41 -18.69
C GLU A 45 -18.52 -13.42 -19.54
N TYR A 46 -17.46 -12.84 -18.99
CA TYR A 46 -16.18 -12.69 -19.68
C TYR A 46 -15.02 -13.04 -18.74
N PRO A 47 -14.00 -13.80 -19.19
CA PRO A 47 -12.82 -14.07 -18.39
C PRO A 47 -12.07 -12.78 -18.04
N LEU A 48 -11.98 -12.46 -16.75
CA LEU A 48 -11.22 -11.31 -16.27
C LEU A 48 -9.85 -11.72 -15.75
N CYS A 49 -9.77 -12.82 -15.01
CA CYS A 49 -8.51 -13.36 -14.51
C CYS A 49 -8.47 -14.86 -14.74
N ILE A 50 -7.45 -15.33 -15.43
CA ILE A 50 -7.24 -16.76 -15.72
C ILE A 50 -5.85 -17.20 -15.30
N GLN A 51 -5.74 -18.48 -14.98
CA GLN A 51 -4.49 -19.15 -14.65
C GLN A 51 -4.32 -20.38 -15.54
N TYR A 52 -3.12 -20.55 -16.10
CA TYR A 52 -2.72 -21.72 -16.85
C TYR A 52 -1.28 -22.10 -16.51
N PRO A 53 -1.07 -23.35 -16.09
CA PRO A 53 -0.32 -23.70 -14.87
C PRO A 53 0.14 -22.51 -14.00
N ASN A 54 1.36 -22.00 -14.24
CA ASN A 54 1.99 -20.93 -13.45
C ASN A 54 1.96 -19.56 -14.16
N THR A 55 1.18 -19.44 -15.24
CA THR A 55 0.99 -18.19 -15.98
C THR A 55 -0.38 -17.63 -15.64
N TYR A 56 -0.42 -16.34 -15.34
CA TYR A 56 -1.64 -15.62 -15.01
C TYR A 56 -1.87 -14.52 -16.05
N TYR A 57 -3.12 -14.33 -16.42
CA TYR A 57 -3.52 -13.27 -17.33
C TYR A 57 -4.69 -12.50 -16.73
N PHE A 58 -4.57 -11.18 -16.72
CA PHE A 58 -5.59 -10.25 -16.23
C PHE A 58 -6.04 -9.36 -17.38
N ALA A 59 -7.32 -9.44 -17.74
CA ALA A 59 -7.89 -8.83 -18.93
C ALA A 59 -8.19 -7.33 -18.78
N SER A 60 -7.38 -6.57 -18.02
CA SER A 60 -7.51 -5.12 -17.89
C SER A 60 -6.21 -4.41 -18.22
N THR A 61 -6.31 -3.31 -18.95
CA THR A 61 -5.19 -2.39 -19.23
C THR A 61 -5.04 -1.31 -18.15
N PHE A 62 -5.93 -1.27 -17.15
CA PHE A 62 -5.95 -0.25 -16.11
C PHE A 62 -5.91 -0.89 -14.72
N ILE A 63 -5.00 -0.41 -13.87
CA ILE A 63 -4.90 -0.78 -12.45
C ILE A 63 -5.40 0.41 -11.62
N LYS A 64 -6.71 0.66 -11.71
CA LYS A 64 -7.45 1.58 -10.84
C LYS A 64 -8.67 0.85 -10.28
N PRO A 65 -9.27 1.29 -9.17
CA PRO A 65 -10.49 0.67 -8.67
C PRO A 65 -11.58 0.61 -9.76
N PRO A 66 -12.29 -0.52 -9.92
CA PRO A 66 -12.22 -1.74 -9.09
C PRO A 66 -11.11 -2.72 -9.49
N PHE A 67 -10.51 -2.57 -10.68
CA PHE A 67 -9.52 -3.51 -11.23
C PHE A 67 -8.26 -3.63 -10.38
N SER A 68 -7.84 -2.60 -9.65
CA SER A 68 -6.73 -2.69 -8.71
C SER A 68 -7.01 -3.65 -7.54
N ILE A 69 -8.26 -3.76 -7.10
CA ILE A 69 -8.69 -4.69 -6.05
C ILE A 69 -8.66 -6.12 -6.60
N ALA A 70 -9.29 -6.33 -7.76
CA ALA A 70 -9.30 -7.62 -8.47
C ALA A 70 -7.88 -8.10 -8.83
N PHE A 71 -7.00 -7.18 -9.23
CA PHE A 71 -5.60 -7.47 -9.47
C PHE A 71 -4.87 -7.86 -8.18
N GLY A 72 -5.18 -7.19 -7.05
CA GLY A 72 -4.70 -7.59 -5.73
C GLY A 72 -5.12 -9.01 -5.35
N GLU A 73 -6.37 -9.40 -5.61
CA GLU A 73 -6.85 -10.78 -5.40
C GLU A 73 -6.12 -11.79 -6.28
N MET A 74 -5.85 -11.45 -7.54
CA MET A 74 -5.00 -12.27 -8.41
C MET A 74 -3.61 -12.46 -7.81
N LEU A 75 -2.94 -11.37 -7.40
CA LEU A 75 -1.60 -11.43 -6.82
C LEU A 75 -1.58 -12.27 -5.53
N HIS A 76 -2.60 -12.13 -4.68
CA HIS A 76 -2.75 -12.98 -3.49
C HIS A 76 -2.78 -14.47 -3.86
N LYS A 77 -3.44 -14.83 -4.97
CA LYS A 77 -3.48 -16.21 -5.47
C LYS A 77 -2.16 -16.64 -6.13
N VAL A 78 -1.46 -15.73 -6.81
CA VAL A 78 -0.13 -15.98 -7.42
C VAL A 78 0.91 -16.32 -6.35
N PHE A 79 0.94 -15.54 -5.26
CA PHE A 79 1.94 -15.69 -4.22
C PHE A 79 1.61 -16.77 -3.18
N GLU A 80 0.50 -17.50 -3.38
CA GLU A 80 0.02 -18.55 -2.48
C GLU A 80 0.10 -18.14 -1.00
N SER A 81 -0.15 -16.86 -0.71
CA SER A 81 -0.14 -16.42 0.67
C SER A 81 -1.33 -17.08 1.33
N SER A 82 -1.10 -18.16 2.07
CA SER A 82 -2.08 -18.66 3.03
C SER A 82 -2.43 -17.44 3.87
N ALA A 83 -3.62 -16.89 3.66
CA ALA A 83 -4.02 -15.66 4.33
C ALA A 83 -3.87 -15.94 5.81
N SER A 84 -2.85 -15.36 6.44
CA SER A 84 -2.67 -15.50 7.86
C SER A 84 -3.96 -14.98 8.48
N MET A 85 -4.64 -15.80 9.26
CA MET A 85 -5.86 -15.38 9.96
C MET A 85 -5.57 -14.23 10.93
N ILE A 86 -4.29 -13.98 11.21
CA ILE A 86 -3.80 -12.83 11.95
C ILE A 86 -3.84 -11.60 11.04
N ARG A 87 -4.65 -10.62 11.43
CA ARG A 87 -4.67 -9.27 10.84
C ARG A 87 -3.94 -8.31 11.79
N PRO A 88 -2.58 -8.29 11.79
CA PRO A 88 -1.86 -7.41 12.69
C PRO A 88 -2.15 -5.94 12.33
N GLY A 89 -2.42 -5.13 13.35
CA GLY A 89 -2.39 -3.68 13.22
C GLY A 89 -0.95 -3.18 13.33
N TYR A 90 -0.56 -2.25 12.46
CA TYR A 90 0.76 -1.62 12.51
C TYR A 90 0.63 -0.15 12.88
N ILE A 91 1.58 0.33 13.68
CA ILE A 91 1.74 1.77 13.98
C ILE A 91 2.93 2.28 13.19
N ARG A 92 2.70 3.33 12.39
CA ARG A 92 3.75 4.10 11.72
C ARG A 92 3.62 5.54 12.17
N LEU A 93 4.71 6.11 12.67
CA LEU A 93 4.84 7.54 12.90
C LEU A 93 5.33 8.16 11.60
N GLU A 94 4.58 9.14 11.09
CA GLU A 94 4.87 9.77 9.81
C GLU A 94 5.66 11.05 9.94
N ASP A 95 6.27 11.45 8.82
CA ASP A 95 6.80 12.78 8.59
C ASP A 95 7.80 13.26 9.65
N ILE A 96 8.69 12.38 10.10
CA ILE A 96 9.71 12.76 11.08
C ILE A 96 10.86 13.48 10.39
N HIS A 97 10.81 14.82 10.46
CA HIS A 97 11.76 15.73 9.84
C HIS A 97 12.57 16.53 10.89
N PRO A 98 13.63 17.26 10.51
CA PRO A 98 14.59 17.88 11.44
C PRO A 98 14.02 18.89 12.45
N LEU A 99 12.81 19.41 12.21
CA LEU A 99 12.16 20.39 13.09
C LEU A 99 11.15 19.74 14.08
N VAL A 100 10.94 18.43 14.00
CA VAL A 100 10.09 17.71 14.95
C VAL A 100 10.68 17.79 16.36
N ASP A 101 9.83 18.01 17.35
CA ASP A 101 10.25 18.06 18.75
C ASP A 101 10.72 16.67 19.23
N PRO A 102 12.01 16.51 19.62
CA PRO A 102 12.52 15.25 20.13
C PRO A 102 11.86 14.79 21.44
N VAL A 103 11.30 15.70 22.24
CA VAL A 103 10.65 15.35 23.51
C VAL A 103 9.41 14.50 23.24
N ASN A 104 8.55 14.94 22.32
CA ASN A 104 7.34 14.22 21.91
C ASN A 104 7.67 12.79 21.41
N LEU A 105 8.75 12.65 20.65
CA LEU A 105 9.19 11.34 20.13
C LEU A 105 9.62 10.38 21.24
N VAL A 106 10.32 10.87 22.25
CA VAL A 106 10.72 10.07 23.41
C VAL A 106 9.50 9.66 24.22
N GLU A 107 8.54 10.56 24.43
CA GLU A 107 7.30 10.25 25.16
C GLU A 107 6.47 9.17 24.44
N ILE A 108 6.30 9.29 23.12
CA ILE A 108 5.65 8.26 22.30
C ILE A 108 6.39 6.92 22.44
N ALA A 109 7.71 6.91 22.36
CA ALA A 109 8.50 5.69 22.51
C ALA A 109 8.35 5.06 23.90
N VAL A 110 8.25 5.85 24.97
CA VAL A 110 7.98 5.34 26.32
C VAL A 110 6.62 4.67 26.39
N ILE A 111 5.58 5.29 25.82
CA ILE A 111 4.22 4.73 25.79
C ILE A 111 4.19 3.40 25.03
N LEU A 112 4.77 3.36 23.83
CA LEU A 112 4.76 2.17 22.96
C LEU A 112 5.62 1.04 23.54
N LYS A 113 6.77 1.37 24.12
CA LYS A 113 7.61 0.41 24.87
C LYS A 113 6.85 -0.22 26.04
N ASN A 114 6.18 0.59 26.86
CA ASN A 114 5.44 0.08 28.03
C ASN A 114 4.29 -0.85 27.61
N LYS A 115 3.68 -0.60 26.45
CA LYS A 115 2.66 -1.46 25.85
C LYS A 115 3.24 -2.63 25.06
N LYS A 116 4.57 -2.72 24.91
CA LYS A 116 5.29 -3.72 24.10
C LYS A 116 4.81 -3.75 22.64
N ILE A 117 4.48 -2.59 22.08
CA ILE A 117 4.02 -2.45 20.70
C ILE A 117 5.22 -2.04 19.82
N PRO A 118 5.66 -2.87 18.87
CA PRO A 118 6.65 -2.45 17.87
C PRO A 118 6.03 -1.46 16.87
N TYR A 119 6.83 -0.54 16.34
CA TYR A 119 6.35 0.52 15.46
C TYR A 119 7.40 0.95 14.44
N MET A 120 6.93 1.58 13.36
CA MET A 120 7.78 2.16 12.33
C MET A 120 7.84 3.68 12.48
N ILE A 121 8.94 4.27 12.05
CA ILE A 121 9.19 5.70 12.08
C ILE A 121 9.65 6.08 10.67
N SER A 122 8.80 6.80 9.95
CA SER A 122 9.14 7.29 8.62
C SER A 122 9.90 8.61 8.76
N VAL A 123 11.12 8.66 8.23
CA VAL A 123 12.03 9.81 8.41
C VAL A 123 12.28 10.55 7.11
N ILE A 124 12.47 11.86 7.24
CA ILE A 124 12.82 12.79 6.16
C ILE A 124 14.11 13.51 6.59
N PRO A 125 15.28 13.10 6.08
CA PRO A 125 16.56 13.67 6.51
C PRO A 125 16.72 15.16 6.22
N VAL A 126 16.04 15.69 5.19
CA VAL A 126 16.09 17.09 4.78
C VAL A 126 14.69 17.67 4.66
N TYR A 127 14.39 18.67 5.49
CA TYR A 127 13.14 19.42 5.42
C TYR A 127 13.37 20.75 4.72
N THR A 128 12.55 21.06 3.72
CA THR A 128 12.54 22.36 3.07
C THR A 128 11.32 23.12 3.54
N ASN A 129 11.51 24.23 4.25
CA ASN A 129 10.39 25.08 4.64
C ASN A 129 9.72 25.63 3.35
N PRO A 130 8.42 25.40 3.12
CA PRO A 130 7.77 25.71 1.85
C PRO A 130 7.60 27.22 1.61
N GLU A 131 7.57 28.03 2.68
CA GLU A 131 7.40 29.49 2.59
C GLU A 131 8.71 30.21 2.29
N THR A 132 9.80 29.74 2.89
CA THR A 132 11.11 30.41 2.85
C THR A 132 12.12 29.73 1.95
N GLY A 133 11.87 28.48 1.54
CA GLY A 133 12.83 27.63 0.82
C GLY A 133 14.02 27.17 1.67
N LYS A 134 14.06 27.52 2.96
CA LYS A 134 15.19 27.18 3.84
C LYS A 134 15.21 25.68 4.13
N GLN A 135 16.38 25.09 3.96
CA GLN A 135 16.62 23.68 4.29
C GLN A 135 17.11 23.51 5.73
N TYR A 136 16.66 22.42 6.34
CA TYR A 136 17.11 21.92 7.61
C TYR A 136 17.49 20.47 7.42
N HIS A 137 18.59 20.04 8.03
CA HIS A 137 19.10 18.69 7.92
C HIS A 137 19.13 18.01 9.27
N PHE A 138 19.04 16.68 9.31
CA PHE A 138 19.25 15.94 10.55
C PHE A 138 20.61 16.20 11.22
N SER A 139 21.64 16.52 10.45
CA SER A 139 22.94 16.95 10.98
C SER A 139 22.83 18.18 11.88
N ASP A 140 21.83 19.04 11.65
CA ASP A 140 21.59 20.27 12.40
C ASP A 140 20.79 19.99 13.69
N SER A 141 20.21 18.79 13.82
CA SER A 141 19.30 18.38 14.90
C SER A 141 19.84 17.20 15.72
N PRO A 142 20.98 17.35 16.43
CA PRO A 142 21.59 16.24 17.19
C PRO A 142 20.70 15.72 18.32
N LYS A 143 19.82 16.56 18.89
CA LYS A 143 18.84 16.13 19.89
C LYS A 143 17.79 15.18 19.28
N LEU A 144 17.33 15.49 18.07
CA LEU A 144 16.43 14.62 17.31
C LEU A 144 17.09 13.29 16.97
N LEU A 145 18.34 13.30 16.50
CA LEU A 145 19.08 12.07 16.23
C LEU A 145 19.24 11.17 17.46
N LYS A 146 19.44 11.77 18.65
CA LYS A 146 19.45 11.02 19.92
C LYS A 146 18.08 10.42 20.24
N ALA A 147 17.00 11.18 20.03
CA ALA A 147 15.63 10.68 20.19
C ALA A 147 15.37 9.50 19.24
N LEU A 148 15.66 9.62 17.95
CA LEU A 148 15.49 8.54 16.97
C LEU A 148 16.26 7.27 17.34
N LYS A 149 17.52 7.40 17.80
CA LYS A 149 18.29 6.27 18.33
C LYS A 149 17.64 5.64 19.56
N TYR A 150 17.10 6.47 20.47
CA TYR A 150 16.35 5.97 21.62
C TYR A 150 15.12 5.19 21.16
N MET A 151 14.33 5.71 20.22
CA MET A 151 13.16 5.00 19.68
C MET A 151 13.55 3.66 19.05
N GLN A 152 14.64 3.64 18.26
CA GLN A 152 15.15 2.42 17.64
C GLN A 152 15.54 1.35 18.67
N ASN A 153 16.23 1.75 19.74
CA ASN A 153 16.58 0.85 20.84
C ASN A 153 15.38 0.37 21.66
N ASN A 154 14.19 0.95 21.45
CA ASN A 154 12.97 0.67 22.21
C ASN A 154 11.80 0.24 21.31
N GLY A 155 12.08 -0.50 20.24
CA GLY A 155 11.07 -1.17 19.41
C GLY A 155 10.64 -0.40 18.16
N GLY A 156 11.25 0.76 17.89
CA GLY A 156 11.09 1.52 16.66
C GLY A 156 11.95 0.98 15.52
N SER A 157 11.41 0.94 14.30
CA SER A 157 12.17 0.69 13.07
C SER A 157 12.18 1.94 12.19
N ILE A 158 13.38 2.40 11.82
CA ILE A 158 13.54 3.57 10.95
C ILE A 158 13.32 3.16 9.50
N VAL A 159 12.40 3.85 8.82
CA VAL A 159 12.13 3.68 7.39
C VAL A 159 12.32 5.04 6.73
N LEU A 160 13.05 5.08 5.63
CA LEU A 160 13.18 6.33 4.86
C LEU A 160 11.84 6.61 4.16
N HIS A 161 11.18 7.73 4.50
CA HIS A 161 10.01 8.17 3.75
C HIS A 161 10.43 8.73 2.38
N GLY A 162 11.50 9.53 2.39
CA GLY A 162 12.11 10.18 1.23
C GLY A 162 13.27 11.06 1.72
N TYR A 163 14.23 11.39 0.85
CA TYR A 163 15.37 12.22 1.26
C TYR A 163 14.94 13.65 1.59
N THR A 164 14.01 14.19 0.79
CA THR A 164 13.33 15.47 0.98
C THR A 164 11.82 15.26 0.86
N HIS A 165 11.01 15.94 1.67
CA HIS A 165 9.54 15.98 1.48
C HIS A 165 9.22 16.94 0.34
N GLN A 166 9.26 16.45 -0.89
CA GLN A 166 8.94 17.26 -2.07
C GLN A 166 8.00 16.48 -2.98
N PHE A 167 6.70 16.65 -2.75
CA PHE A 167 5.71 16.50 -3.81
C PHE A 167 5.27 17.91 -4.22
N ARG A 168 6.05 18.57 -5.09
CA ARG A 168 5.89 19.98 -5.46
C ARG A 168 6.14 20.95 -4.27
N LEU A 169 5.25 21.92 -3.99
CA LEU A 169 5.46 23.07 -3.08
C LEU A 169 4.75 22.93 -1.71
N SER A 170 4.28 21.75 -1.31
CA SER A 170 3.55 21.58 -0.04
C SER A 170 3.84 20.25 0.63
N GLU A 171 3.76 20.25 1.96
CA GLU A 171 3.76 19.04 2.80
C GLU A 171 2.50 18.22 2.51
N THR A 172 2.66 17.02 1.97
CA THR A 172 1.56 16.04 1.87
C THR A 172 1.53 15.17 3.12
N GLY A 173 0.54 15.37 3.99
CA GLY A 173 0.19 14.40 5.06
C GLY A 173 -0.44 13.10 4.54
N GLU A 174 -0.16 12.75 3.28
CA GLU A 174 -0.62 11.54 2.62
C GLU A 174 0.63 10.77 2.26
N GLY A 175 0.84 9.60 2.87
CA GLY A 175 2.01 8.72 2.76
C GLY A 175 2.29 8.21 1.35
N SER A 176 2.53 9.14 0.44
CA SER A 176 2.89 8.96 -0.95
C SER A 176 4.41 8.88 -0.99
N SER A 177 4.90 7.65 -1.02
CA SER A 177 6.26 7.34 -1.43
C SER A 177 6.42 7.84 -2.86
N GLY A 178 7.17 8.93 -3.04
CA GLY A 178 7.60 9.41 -4.36
C GLY A 178 8.60 8.48 -5.01
#